data_AF-A0A7S4HM33-F1
#
_entry.id   AF-A0A7S4HM33-F1
#
_cell.length_a   1.000
_cell.length_b   1.000
_cell.length_c   1.000
_cell.angle_alpha   90.00
_cell.angle_beta   90.00
_cell.angle_gamma   90.00
#
_symmetry.space_group_name_H-M   'P 1'
#
loop_
_entity.id
_entity.type
_entity.pdbx_description
1 polymer ?
#
loop_
_entity_poly.entity_id
_entity_poly.type
_entity_poly.pdbx_seq_one_letter_code
_entity_poly.pdbx_strand_id
1 'polypeptide(L)'
;DKEEEAQEETVSFGAEHAQVLNEILSRIRIIGLSSRDQMFLISVIDTFVQMDSLKETLDECGVRFLLFVKLSDLLRKTFQRSITLTPREYIWGMHCEATDTLVNITLPESANWNTAQALGIGFWLTNPPALREAVK
;
A
#
# COMPACT_ATOMS: atom_id res chain seq x y z
N ASP A 1 7.02 -14.38 44.44
CA ASP A 1 6.78 -13.11 43.71
C ASP A 1 7.13 -13.39 42.25
N LYS A 2 6.32 -14.04 41.40
CA LYS A 2 4.95 -13.73 40.90
C LYS A 2 4.82 -12.28 40.44
N GLU A 3 5.66 -11.89 39.49
CA GLU A 3 5.36 -10.77 38.60
C GLU A 3 4.38 -11.29 37.53
N GLU A 4 3.15 -10.79 37.62
CA GLU A 4 2.09 -10.98 36.65
C GLU A 4 2.44 -10.23 35.35
N GLU A 5 2.86 -10.96 34.32
CA GLU A 5 2.80 -10.47 32.95
C GLU A 5 1.32 -10.38 32.56
N ALA A 6 0.71 -9.22 32.83
CA ALA A 6 -0.54 -8.85 32.21
C ALA A 6 -0.30 -8.72 30.70
N GLN A 7 -0.63 -9.77 29.96
CA GLN A 7 -0.77 -9.71 28.51
C GLN A 7 -1.83 -8.65 28.21
N GLU A 8 -1.40 -7.46 27.79
CA GLU A 8 -2.28 -6.53 27.09
C GLU A 8 -2.79 -7.29 25.85
N GLU A 9 -4.03 -7.78 25.91
CA GLU A 9 -4.76 -8.21 24.73
C GLU A 9 -4.91 -6.98 23.83
N THR A 10 -3.89 -6.73 23.01
CA THR A 10 -3.96 -5.72 21.96
C THR A 10 -5.07 -6.14 21.02
N VAL A 11 -6.21 -5.46 21.10
CA VAL A 11 -7.34 -5.69 20.20
C VAL A 11 -6.85 -5.42 18.78
N SER A 12 -6.52 -6.49 18.03
CA SER A 12 -5.95 -6.34 16.69
C SER A 12 -7.06 -6.01 15.70
N PHE A 13 -6.93 -4.88 15.01
CA PHE A 13 -7.78 -4.58 13.86
C PHE A 13 -7.41 -5.50 12.70
N GLY A 14 -8.40 -6.21 12.15
CA GLY A 14 -8.20 -7.26 11.14
C GLY A 14 -9.24 -7.16 10.03
N ALA A 15 -9.17 -8.11 9.08
CA ALA A 15 -10.02 -8.10 7.89
C ALA A 15 -11.54 -8.07 8.22
N GLU A 16 -11.99 -8.83 9.21
CA GLU A 16 -13.40 -8.86 9.62
C GLU A 16 -13.86 -7.50 10.17
N HIS A 17 -13.06 -6.89 11.04
CA HIS A 17 -13.33 -5.56 11.60
C HIS A 17 -13.42 -4.50 10.50
N ALA A 18 -12.54 -4.57 9.51
CA ALA A 18 -12.53 -3.66 8.37
C ALA A 18 -13.75 -3.83 7.45
N GLN A 19 -14.19 -5.07 7.21
CA GLN A 19 -15.40 -5.35 6.42
C GLN A 19 -16.65 -4.77 7.08
N VAL A 20 -16.82 -5.00 8.38
CA VAL A 20 -17.94 -4.43 9.15
C VAL A 20 -17.89 -2.91 9.13
N LEU A 21 -16.71 -2.33 9.33
CA LEU A 21 -16.54 -0.88 9.28
C LEU A 21 -16.92 -0.31 7.90
N ASN A 22 -16.47 -0.94 6.81
CA ASN A 22 -16.80 -0.50 5.45
C ASN A 22 -18.30 -0.64 5.14
N GLU A 23 -18.96 -1.69 5.61
CA GLU A 23 -20.42 -1.83 5.49
C GLU A 23 -21.14 -0.67 6.19
N ILE A 24 -20.72 -0.33 7.43
CA ILE A 24 -21.30 0.78 8.18
C ILE A 24 -21.05 2.11 7.44
N LEU A 25 -19.81 2.37 7.02
CA LEU A 25 -19.42 3.58 6.30
C LEU A 25 -20.10 3.69 4.93
N SER A 26 -20.50 2.60 4.31
CA SER A 26 -21.27 2.64 3.05
C SER A 26 -22.72 3.06 3.25
N ARG A 27 -23.29 2.84 4.44
CA ARG A 27 -24.70 3.11 4.76
C ARG A 27 -24.91 4.43 5.49
N ILE A 28 -24.02 4.78 6.40
CA ILE A 28 -24.15 5.94 7.29
C ILE A 28 -23.24 7.06 6.80
N ARG A 29 -23.79 8.25 6.55
CA ARG A 29 -22.97 9.44 6.24
C ARG A 29 -22.38 10.03 7.51
N ILE A 30 -21.07 10.24 7.52
CA ILE A 30 -20.39 10.93 8.63
C ILE A 30 -20.67 12.43 8.51
N ILE A 31 -21.17 13.03 9.58
CA ILE A 31 -21.40 14.48 9.63
C ILE A 31 -20.04 15.20 9.54
N GLY A 32 -19.94 16.17 8.64
CA GLY A 32 -18.71 16.93 8.42
C GLY A 32 -17.75 16.32 7.40
N LEU A 33 -18.07 15.14 6.84
CA LEU A 33 -17.28 14.50 5.79
C LEU A 33 -18.01 14.61 4.44
N SER A 34 -17.30 14.94 3.36
CA SER A 34 -17.91 14.90 2.02
C SER A 34 -18.07 13.45 1.55
N SER A 35 -19.02 13.18 0.64
CA SER A 35 -19.19 11.84 0.05
C SER A 35 -17.89 11.31 -0.58
N ARG A 36 -17.07 12.23 -1.12
CA ARG A 36 -15.78 11.91 -1.73
C ARG A 36 -14.75 11.48 -0.68
N ASP A 37 -14.63 12.23 0.42
CA ASP A 37 -13.70 11.90 1.51
C ASP A 37 -14.11 10.60 2.21
N GLN A 38 -15.42 10.34 2.31
CA GLN A 38 -15.93 9.10 2.87
C GLN A 38 -15.64 7.90 1.97
N MET A 39 -15.79 8.02 0.66
CA MET A 39 -15.39 6.98 -0.30
C MET A 39 -13.87 6.75 -0.29
N PHE A 40 -13.09 7.83 -0.11
CA PHE A 40 -11.64 7.71 0.08
C PHE A 40 -11.30 6.91 1.34
N LEU A 41 -11.95 7.22 2.47
CA LEU A 41 -11.74 6.49 3.73
C LEU A 41 -12.01 4.99 3.59
N ILE A 42 -13.12 4.62 2.95
CA ILE A 42 -13.45 3.21 2.67
C ILE A 42 -12.33 2.55 1.85
N SER A 43 -11.88 3.22 0.79
CA SER A 43 -10.82 2.71 -0.08
C SER A 43 -9.48 2.55 0.65
N VAL A 44 -9.19 3.45 1.61
CA VAL A 44 -8.01 3.34 2.47
C VAL A 44 -8.13 2.11 3.36
N ILE A 45 -9.28 1.88 4.00
CA ILE A 45 -9.51 0.70 4.84
C ILE A 45 -9.32 -0.58 4.04
N ASP A 46 -9.92 -0.68 2.85
CA ASP A 46 -9.75 -1.85 1.96
C ASP A 46 -8.27 -2.05 1.57
N THR A 47 -7.55 -0.95 1.33
CA THR A 47 -6.12 -1.01 1.01
C THR A 47 -5.33 -1.58 2.18
N PHE A 48 -5.60 -1.17 3.42
CA PHE A 48 -4.92 -1.72 4.59
C PHE A 48 -5.17 -3.22 4.76
N VAL A 49 -6.41 -3.68 4.55
CA VAL A 49 -6.73 -5.12 4.57
C VAL A 49 -5.96 -5.86 3.48
N GLN A 50 -5.91 -5.31 2.27
CA GLN A 50 -5.13 -5.89 1.18
C GLN A 50 -3.63 -5.94 1.54
N MET A 51 -3.07 -4.89 2.14
CA MET A 51 -1.67 -4.88 2.56
C MET A 51 -1.39 -5.93 3.65
N ASP A 52 -2.32 -6.13 4.58
CA ASP A 52 -2.21 -7.14 5.62
C ASP A 52 -2.14 -8.56 5.02
N SER A 53 -2.96 -8.84 4.00
CA SER A 53 -2.92 -10.13 3.29
C SER A 53 -1.62 -10.40 2.52
N LEU A 54 -0.83 -9.36 2.24
CA LEU A 54 0.43 -9.49 1.52
C LEU A 54 1.64 -9.73 2.43
N LYS A 55 1.46 -9.66 3.76
CA LYS A 55 2.55 -9.88 4.74
C LYS A 55 3.17 -11.28 4.69
N GLU A 56 2.46 -12.27 4.14
CA GLU A 56 3.01 -13.61 3.91
C GLU A 56 3.83 -13.72 2.61
N THR A 57 3.63 -12.79 1.67
CA THR A 57 4.27 -12.78 0.34
C THR A 57 5.41 -11.78 0.20
N LEU A 58 5.37 -10.72 1.00
CA LEU A 58 6.33 -9.62 0.99
C LEU A 58 6.77 -9.32 2.41
N ASP A 59 8.01 -8.87 2.54
CA ASP A 59 8.53 -8.32 3.78
C ASP A 59 7.88 -6.97 4.12
N GLU A 60 8.13 -6.49 5.34
CA GLU A 60 7.54 -5.25 5.85
C GLU A 60 7.86 -4.04 4.95
N CYS A 61 9.07 -3.97 4.39
CA CYS A 61 9.46 -2.86 3.52
C CYS A 61 8.72 -2.94 2.18
N GLY A 62 8.58 -4.13 1.60
CA GLY A 62 7.78 -4.36 0.39
C GLY A 62 6.30 -3.98 0.56
N VAL A 63 5.67 -4.43 1.66
CA VAL A 63 4.27 -4.07 1.98
C VAL A 63 4.11 -2.57 2.17
N ARG A 64 5.06 -1.93 2.86
CA ARG A 64 5.03 -0.48 3.10
C ARG A 64 5.23 0.33 1.83
N PHE A 65 6.11 -0.10 0.93
CA PHE A 65 6.26 0.49 -0.39
C PHE A 65 4.94 0.42 -1.18
N LEU A 66 4.34 -0.78 -1.25
CA LEU A 66 3.05 -0.98 -1.93
C LEU A 66 1.94 -0.12 -1.35
N LEU A 67 1.88 0.02 -0.03
CA LEU A 67 0.91 0.89 0.63
C LEU A 67 1.02 2.33 0.10
N PHE A 68 2.23 2.88 0.01
CA PHE A 68 2.44 4.22 -0.55
C PHE A 68 2.04 4.32 -2.02
N VAL A 69 2.39 3.32 -2.83
CA VAL A 69 1.97 3.24 -4.24
C VAL A 69 0.44 3.29 -4.35
N LYS A 70 -0.27 2.42 -3.63
CA LYS A 70 -1.74 2.35 -3.65
C LYS A 70 -2.39 3.63 -3.13
N LEU A 71 -1.89 4.20 -2.04
CA LEU A 71 -2.41 5.45 -1.48
C LEU A 71 -2.19 6.64 -2.43
N SER A 72 -1.04 6.73 -3.10
CA SER A 72 -0.78 7.78 -4.09
C SER A 72 -1.76 7.69 -5.27
N ASP A 73 -2.04 6.47 -5.75
CA ASP A 73 -3.00 6.24 -6.82
C ASP A 73 -4.43 6.57 -6.39
N LEU A 74 -4.83 6.19 -5.17
CA LEU A 74 -6.13 6.55 -4.59
C LEU A 74 -6.29 8.07 -4.46
N LEU A 75 -5.28 8.77 -3.92
CA LEU A 75 -5.31 10.23 -3.77
C LEU A 75 -5.41 10.93 -5.14
N ARG A 76 -4.70 10.41 -6.15
CA ARG A 76 -4.76 10.92 -7.52
C ARG A 76 -6.15 10.70 -8.13
N LYS A 77 -6.73 9.50 -7.98
CA LYS A 77 -8.07 9.18 -8.51
C LYS A 77 -9.17 9.98 -7.83
N THR A 78 -9.11 10.10 -6.51
CA THR A 78 -10.19 10.71 -5.73
C THR A 78 -10.11 12.23 -5.68
N PHE A 79 -8.90 12.80 -5.60
CA PHE A 79 -8.70 14.25 -5.42
C PHE A 79 -8.01 14.95 -6.59
N GLN A 80 -7.63 14.23 -7.65
CA GLN A 80 -6.84 14.78 -8.77
C GLN A 80 -5.54 15.44 -8.29
N ARG A 81 -5.01 14.98 -7.16
CA ARG A 81 -3.73 15.46 -6.63
C ARG A 81 -2.60 14.73 -7.33
N SER A 82 -1.67 15.49 -7.91
CA SER A 82 -0.43 14.95 -8.44
C SER A 82 0.49 14.60 -7.27
N ILE A 83 0.32 13.40 -6.72
CA ILE A 83 1.23 12.83 -5.73
C ILE A 83 2.12 11.86 -6.46
N THR A 84 3.36 12.29 -6.68
CA THR A 84 4.43 11.42 -7.15
C THR A 84 5.17 10.88 -5.94
N LEU A 85 5.56 9.61 -6.01
CA LEU A 85 6.44 9.03 -5.00
C LEU A 85 7.77 9.80 -5.00
N THR A 86 8.34 9.97 -3.81
CA THR A 86 9.62 10.65 -3.62
C THR A 86 10.69 9.64 -3.20
N PRO A 87 11.97 10.03 -3.16
CA PRO A 87 13.03 9.15 -2.65
C PRO A 87 12.75 8.58 -1.25
N ARG A 88 11.97 9.29 -0.42
CA ARG A 88 11.51 8.81 0.89
C ARG A 88 10.66 7.55 0.79
N GLU A 89 9.85 7.41 -0.26
CA GLU A 89 9.04 6.21 -0.47
C GLU A 89 9.86 5.12 -1.16
N TYR A 90 10.75 5.48 -2.10
CA TYR A 90 11.60 4.53 -2.81
C TYR A 90 12.53 3.74 -1.88
N ILE A 91 12.96 4.33 -0.77
CA ILE A 91 13.83 3.64 0.21
C ILE A 91 13.20 2.32 0.73
N TRP A 92 11.88 2.24 0.83
CA TRP A 92 11.20 1.01 1.22
C TRP A 92 11.31 -0.06 0.14
N GLY A 93 11.22 0.31 -1.13
CA GLY A 93 11.51 -0.59 -2.24
C GLY A 93 12.97 -1.07 -2.21
N MET A 94 13.91 -0.19 -1.83
CA MET A 94 15.34 -0.53 -1.77
C MET A 94 15.68 -1.55 -0.68
N HIS A 95 14.92 -1.55 0.42
CA HIS A 95 15.10 -2.48 1.53
C HIS A 95 14.19 -3.72 1.42
N CYS A 96 13.35 -3.80 0.39
CA CYS A 96 12.56 -4.99 0.10
C CYS A 96 13.51 -6.15 -0.28
N GLU A 97 13.32 -7.30 0.36
CA GLU A 97 14.10 -8.51 0.03
C GLU A 97 13.45 -9.29 -1.12
N ALA A 98 12.12 -9.20 -1.24
CA ALA A 98 11.32 -9.86 -2.27
C ALA A 98 11.12 -8.98 -3.51
N THR A 99 12.22 -8.42 -4.05
CA THR A 99 12.20 -7.43 -5.13
C THR A 99 11.48 -7.91 -6.40
N ASP A 100 11.67 -9.18 -6.80
CA ASP A 100 11.01 -9.75 -7.99
C ASP A 100 9.49 -9.84 -7.81
N THR A 101 9.03 -10.27 -6.62
CA THR A 101 7.61 -10.28 -6.26
C THR A 101 7.05 -8.86 -6.22
N LEU A 102 7.80 -7.91 -5.66
CA LEU A 102 7.41 -6.50 -5.60
C LEU A 102 7.23 -5.91 -7.00
N VAL A 103 8.15 -6.18 -7.93
CA VAL A 103 8.04 -5.80 -9.35
C VAL A 103 6.75 -6.36 -9.95
N ASN A 104 6.50 -7.66 -9.80
CA ASN A 104 5.33 -8.30 -10.38
C ASN A 104 3.98 -7.75 -9.87
N ILE A 105 3.93 -7.30 -8.61
CA ILE A 105 2.72 -6.71 -8.02
C ILE A 105 2.55 -5.23 -8.41
N THR A 106 3.67 -4.49 -8.52
CA THR A 106 3.66 -3.04 -8.74
C THR A 106 3.52 -2.64 -10.20
N LEU A 107 4.18 -3.37 -11.10
CA LEU A 107 4.23 -3.05 -12.52
C LEU A 107 3.15 -3.82 -13.28
N PRO A 108 2.21 -3.14 -13.95
CA PRO A 108 1.34 -3.80 -14.91
C PRO A 108 2.14 -4.30 -16.11
N GLU A 109 1.66 -5.34 -16.80
CA GLU A 109 2.31 -5.86 -18.03
C GLU A 109 2.44 -4.81 -19.14
N SER A 110 1.58 -3.78 -19.11
CA SER A 110 1.60 -2.64 -20.02
C SER A 110 2.43 -1.45 -19.52
N ALA A 111 3.26 -1.64 -18.49
CA ALA A 111 4.08 -0.58 -17.93
C ALA A 111 5.08 -0.07 -18.98
N ASN A 112 5.21 1.26 -19.04
CA ASN A 112 6.21 1.93 -19.85
C ASN A 112 7.24 2.61 -18.94
N TRP A 113 8.27 3.19 -19.55
CA TRP A 113 9.31 3.92 -18.82
C TRP A 113 8.77 4.99 -17.86
N ASN A 114 7.71 5.72 -18.22
CA ASN A 114 7.14 6.74 -17.35
C ASN A 114 6.51 6.13 -16.09
N THR A 115 5.86 4.96 -16.21
CA THR A 115 5.35 4.21 -15.06
C THR A 115 6.48 3.74 -14.16
N ALA A 116 7.53 3.17 -14.74
CA ALA A 116 8.71 2.72 -13.99
C ALA A 116 9.43 3.89 -13.30
N GLN A 117 9.55 5.04 -13.97
CA GLN A 117 10.14 6.25 -13.42
C GLN A 117 9.31 6.80 -12.25
N ALA A 118 7.98 6.85 -12.38
CA ALA A 118 7.08 7.31 -11.32
C ALA A 118 7.09 6.39 -10.09
N LEU A 119 7.40 5.11 -10.27
CA LEU A 119 7.58 4.12 -9.20
C LEU A 119 9.02 4.10 -8.65
N GLY A 120 9.93 4.87 -9.23
CA GLY A 120 11.33 4.92 -8.83
C GLY A 120 12.06 3.59 -8.98
N ILE A 121 11.65 2.73 -9.92
CA ILE A 121 12.16 1.36 -10.04
C ILE A 121 13.67 1.32 -10.24
N GLY A 122 14.23 2.28 -10.97
CA GLY A 122 15.67 2.39 -11.15
C GLY A 122 16.45 2.68 -9.86
N PHE A 123 15.80 3.09 -8.76
CA PHE A 123 16.46 3.30 -7.46
C PHE A 123 16.55 2.03 -6.62
N TRP A 124 15.61 1.09 -6.80
CA TRP A 124 15.50 -0.08 -5.92
C TRP A 124 15.66 -1.43 -6.64
N LEU A 125 15.39 -1.51 -7.95
CA LEU A 125 15.69 -2.69 -8.75
C LEU A 125 17.15 -2.63 -9.20
N THR A 126 18.02 -3.28 -8.44
CA THR A 126 19.48 -3.23 -8.65
C THR A 126 19.99 -4.12 -9.77
N ASN A 127 19.18 -5.08 -10.24
CA ASN A 127 19.54 -6.03 -11.30
C ASN A 127 19.25 -5.45 -12.70
N PRO A 128 20.27 -5.07 -13.50
CA PRO A 128 20.03 -4.40 -14.78
C PRO A 128 19.31 -5.26 -15.84
N PRO A 129 19.59 -6.57 -15.98
CA PRO A 129 18.75 -7.48 -16.76
C PRO A 129 17.27 -7.45 -16.38
N ALA A 130 16.95 -7.58 -15.08
CA ALA A 130 15.56 -7.57 -14.60
C ALA A 130 14.88 -6.22 -14.89
N LEU A 131 15.60 -5.11 -14.75
CA LEU A 131 15.09 -3.78 -15.08
C LEU A 131 14.74 -3.64 -16.58
N ARG A 132 15.56 -4.21 -17.47
CA ARG A 132 15.29 -4.18 -18.92
C ARG A 132 14.10 -5.06 -19.31
N GLU A 133 13.85 -6.13 -18.57
CA GLU A 133 12.69 -6.99 -18.79
C GLU A 133 11.40 -6.36 -18.25
N ALA A 134 11.50 -5.74 -17.07
CA ALA A 134 10.39 -5.09 -16.38
C ALA A 134 9.89 -3.82 -17.10
N VAL A 135 10.73 -3.18 -17.91
CA VAL A 135 10.41 -1.93 -18.60
C VAL A 135 10.59 -2.12 -20.12
N LYS A 136 9.48 -2.40 -20.80
CA LYS A 136 9.41 -2.52 -22.27
C LYS A 136 9.27 -1.18 -22.96
#